data_AF-A0A382W6T0-F1
#
_entry.id   AF-A0A382W6T0-F1
#
_cell.length_a   1.000
_cell.length_b   1.000
_cell.length_c   1.000
_cell.angle_alpha   90.00
_cell.angle_beta   90.00
_cell.angle_gamma   90.00
#
_symmetry.space_group_name_H-M   'P 1'
#
loop_
_entity.id
_entity.type
_entity.pdbx_description
1 polymer ?
#
loop_
_entity_poly.entity_id
_entity_poly.type
_entity_poly.pdbx_seq_one_letter_code
_entity_poly.pdbx_strand_id
1 'polypeptide(L)'
;MKLYHWTLNRTKLKAKGFVSHQDRHSEGKLGIWFTDQLVGEPEGSKPEIKMVTMEVPEEDITQYEEINKGSGYRAFRIPASIANQYELQYPTLYIDRGVFKLIPF
;
A
#
# COMPACT_ATOMS: atom_id res chain seq x y z
N MET A 1 0.35 10.60 8.13
CA MET A 1 1.47 9.87 7.50
C MET A 1 1.09 9.37 6.11
N LYS A 2 2.08 9.14 5.24
CA LYS A 2 1.86 8.59 3.90
C LYS A 2 2.13 7.09 3.90
N LEU A 3 1.20 6.33 3.33
CA LEU A 3 1.30 4.88 3.20
C LEU A 3 1.40 4.45 1.73
N TYR A 4 2.05 3.30 1.51
CA TYR A 4 2.37 2.74 0.21
C TYR A 4 1.79 1.32 0.08
N HIS A 5 1.14 1.04 -1.06
CA HIS A 5 0.58 -0.26 -1.39
C HIS A 5 0.87 -0.63 -2.84
N TRP A 6 1.44 -1.82 -3.03
CA TRP A 6 1.66 -2.41 -4.34
C TRP A 6 0.45 -3.22 -4.81
N THR A 7 0.01 -2.99 -6.04
CA THR A 7 -1.15 -3.68 -6.59
C THR A 7 -1.00 -4.00 -8.07
N LEU A 8 -1.51 -5.16 -8.49
CA LEU A 8 -1.72 -5.51 -9.90
C LEU A 8 -3.04 -4.93 -10.45
N ASN A 9 -3.93 -4.45 -9.57
CA ASN A 9 -5.33 -4.16 -9.91
C ASN A 9 -5.67 -2.67 -9.76
N ARG A 10 -4.74 -1.79 -10.13
CA ARG A 10 -4.89 -0.33 -9.98
C ARG A 10 -6.18 0.22 -10.61
N THR A 11 -6.56 -0.24 -11.79
CA THR A 11 -7.80 0.18 -12.47
C THR A 11 -9.05 -0.18 -11.66
N LYS A 12 -9.07 -1.38 -11.07
CA LYS A 12 -10.18 -1.83 -10.23
C LYS A 12 -10.26 -1.03 -8.93
N LEU A 13 -9.10 -0.75 -8.33
CA LEU A 13 -9.00 0.09 -7.13
C LEU A 13 -9.51 1.50 -7.39
N LYS A 14 -9.16 2.11 -8.52
CA LYS A 14 -9.66 3.44 -8.89
C LYS A 14 -11.18 3.50 -9.03
N ALA A 15 -11.80 2.41 -9.48
CA ALA A 15 -13.24 2.35 -9.71
C ALA A 15 -14.06 2.00 -8.45
N LYS A 16 -13.52 1.18 -7.55
CA LYS A 16 -14.30 0.55 -6.46
C LYS A 16 -13.64 0.62 -5.07
N GLY A 17 -12.47 1.23 -4.97
CA GLY A 17 -11.64 1.14 -3.77
C GLY A 17 -11.12 -0.27 -3.51
N PHE A 18 -10.55 -0.48 -2.33
CA PHE A 18 -10.17 -1.80 -1.84
C PHE A 18 -11.43 -2.63 -1.60
N VAL A 19 -11.45 -3.85 -2.12
CA VAL A 19 -12.51 -4.80 -1.82
C VAL A 19 -12.07 -5.64 -0.63
N SER A 20 -12.94 -5.78 0.37
CA SER A 20 -12.74 -6.73 1.46
C SER A 20 -12.77 -8.14 0.89
N HIS A 21 -11.60 -8.69 0.55
CA HIS A 21 -11.46 -10.07 0.13
C HIS A 21 -10.90 -10.88 1.29
N GLN A 22 -11.52 -12.03 1.56
CA GLN A 22 -10.83 -13.13 2.24
C GLN A 22 -9.59 -13.44 1.40
N ASP A 23 -8.42 -13.22 1.98
CA ASP A 23 -7.18 -13.69 1.38
C ASP A 23 -7.28 -15.22 1.30
N ARG A 24 -7.15 -15.80 0.10
CA ARG A 24 -7.23 -17.26 -0.09
C ARG A 24 -6.10 -18.01 0.61
N HIS A 25 -5.09 -17.28 1.11
CA HIS A 25 -3.85 -17.84 1.64
C HIS A 25 -3.54 -17.44 3.09
N SER A 26 -4.39 -16.71 3.81
CA SER A 26 -4.13 -16.37 5.21
C SER A 26 -5.36 -16.52 6.11
N GLU A 27 -5.30 -17.50 7.03
CA GLU A 27 -6.38 -17.84 7.98
C GLU A 27 -6.60 -16.80 9.10
N GLY A 28 -5.88 -15.68 9.13
CA GLY A 28 -5.69 -14.94 10.39
C GLY A 28 -6.20 -13.50 10.47
N LYS A 29 -5.88 -12.63 9.51
CA LYS A 29 -6.15 -11.17 9.66
C LYS A 29 -6.45 -10.49 8.32
N LEU A 30 -7.71 -10.08 8.19
CA LEU A 30 -8.29 -9.39 7.05
C LEU A 30 -7.82 -7.93 7.04
N GLY A 31 -6.94 -7.59 6.10
CA GLY A 31 -6.53 -6.21 5.88
C GLY A 31 -5.75 -6.08 4.58
N ILE A 32 -5.54 -4.85 4.16
CA ILE A 32 -4.70 -4.50 3.02
C ILE A 32 -3.32 -4.19 3.60
N TRP A 33 -2.28 -4.74 2.96
CA TRP A 33 -0.89 -4.45 3.35
C TRP A 33 -0.50 -3.04 2.91
N PHE A 34 0.01 -2.28 3.87
CA PHE A 34 0.62 -0.97 3.63
C PHE A 34 1.96 -0.89 4.35
N THR A 35 2.83 0.00 3.86
CA THR A 35 4.07 0.38 4.54
C THR A 35 4.19 1.89 4.61
N ASP A 36 4.91 2.41 5.60
CA ASP A 36 5.20 3.85 5.73
C ASP A 36 6.33 4.34 4.81
N GLN A 37 7.00 3.41 4.14
CA GLN A 37 8.05 3.67 3.16
C GLN A 37 7.79 2.90 1.87
N LEU A 38 8.39 3.37 0.78
CA LEU A 38 8.43 2.62 -0.47
C LEU A 38 9.39 1.43 -0.31
N VAL A 39 8.83 0.23 -0.12
CA VAL A 39 9.61 -1.01 0.08
C VAL A 39 9.45 -1.97 -1.10
N GLY A 40 10.47 -2.81 -1.31
CA GLY A 40 10.55 -3.76 -2.43
C GLY A 40 11.23 -3.16 -3.65
N GLU A 41 12.05 -3.95 -4.33
CA GLU A 41 12.75 -3.54 -5.55
C GLU A 41 11.77 -3.38 -6.71
N PRO A 42 11.62 -2.17 -7.26
CA PRO A 42 10.75 -1.97 -8.43
C PRO A 42 11.30 -2.68 -9.67
N GLU A 43 12.61 -2.92 -9.73
CA GLU A 43 13.30 -3.64 -10.81
C GLU A 43 12.94 -5.14 -10.85
N GLY A 44 12.62 -5.74 -9.70
CA GLY A 44 12.07 -7.09 -9.59
C GLY A 44 10.55 -7.15 -9.73
N SER A 45 9.86 -6.00 -9.70
CA SER A 45 8.42 -5.92 -9.83
C SER A 45 7.99 -5.97 -11.30
N LYS A 46 7.03 -6.83 -11.64
CA LYS A 46 6.47 -6.87 -13.00
C LYS A 46 5.95 -5.47 -13.36
N PRO A 47 6.06 -5.01 -14.62
CA PRO A 47 5.57 -3.70 -15.05
C PRO A 47 4.09 -3.42 -14.72
N GLU A 48 3.32 -4.48 -14.52
CA GLU A 48 1.90 -4.50 -14.15
C GLU A 48 1.66 -4.13 -12.68
N ILE A 49 2.66 -4.29 -11.82
CA ILE A 49 2.61 -3.90 -10.41
C ILE A 49 2.72 -2.38 -10.34
N LYS A 50 1.67 -1.74 -9.84
CA LYS A 50 1.56 -0.29 -9.71
C LYS A 50 1.46 0.11 -8.25
N MET A 51 1.90 1.33 -7.98
CA MET A 51 1.80 1.94 -6.66
C MET A 51 0.44 2.60 -6.44
N VAL A 52 -0.07 2.46 -5.22
CA VAL A 52 -1.17 3.23 -4.64
C VAL A 52 -0.65 3.84 -3.35
N THR A 53 -0.96 5.11 -3.11
CA THR A 53 -0.61 5.78 -1.84
C THR A 53 -1.83 6.42 -1.22
N MET A 54 -1.80 6.59 0.10
CA MET A 54 -2.81 7.37 0.81
C MET A 54 -2.16 8.18 1.94
N GLU A 55 -2.76 9.31 2.27
CA GLU A 55 -2.42 10.06 3.47
C GLU A 55 -3.48 9.82 4.54
N VAL A 56 -3.03 9.48 5.75
CA VAL A 56 -3.89 9.05 6.85
C VAL A 56 -3.31 9.55 8.18
N PRO A 57 -4.11 10.05 9.13
CA PRO A 57 -3.65 10.30 10.50
C PRO A 57 -3.09 9.03 11.13
N GLU A 58 -1.98 9.14 11.86
CA GLU A 58 -1.31 7.95 12.40
C GLU A 58 -2.17 7.28 13.49
N GLU A 59 -2.89 8.08 14.28
CA GLU A 59 -3.81 7.63 15.32
C GLU A 59 -4.90 6.68 14.79
N ASP A 60 -5.33 6.85 13.54
CA ASP A 60 -6.41 6.05 12.94
C ASP A 60 -5.94 4.63 12.59
N ILE A 61 -4.63 4.45 12.41
CA ILE A 61 -4.05 3.21 11.87
C ILE A 61 -3.05 2.51 12.77
N THR A 62 -2.61 3.14 13.86
CA THR A 62 -1.60 2.59 14.78
C THR A 62 -2.02 1.22 15.32
N GLN A 63 -3.31 1.01 15.56
CA GLN A 63 -3.87 -0.28 16.00
C GLN A 63 -3.74 -1.42 14.96
N TYR A 64 -3.48 -1.08 13.70
CA TYR A 64 -3.30 -2.03 12.60
C TYR A 64 -1.83 -2.27 12.25
N GLU A 65 -0.89 -1.74 13.03
CA GLU A 65 0.54 -1.98 12.84
C GLU A 65 0.88 -3.45 13.11
N GLU A 66 1.60 -4.07 12.18
CA GLU A 66 2.11 -5.42 12.29
C GLU A 66 3.48 -5.42 12.96
N ILE A 67 3.79 -6.49 13.70
CA ILE A 67 5.10 -6.62 14.35
C ILE A 67 6.15 -6.89 13.26
N ASN A 68 6.88 -5.84 12.87
CA ASN A 68 7.90 -5.92 11.82
C ASN A 68 9.30 -5.50 12.31
N LYS A 69 9.76 -6.12 13.39
CA LYS A 69 11.05 -5.78 14.02
C LYS A 69 12.23 -6.04 13.08
N GLY A 70 13.17 -5.08 13.01
CA GLY A 70 14.44 -5.22 12.28
C GLY A 70 14.39 -4.90 10.79
N SER A 71 13.23 -4.48 10.26
CA SER A 71 13.03 -4.19 8.84
C SER A 71 13.35 -2.74 8.43
N GLY A 72 13.39 -1.82 9.40
CA GLY A 72 13.65 -0.39 9.15
C GLY A 72 12.44 0.41 8.64
N TYR A 73 11.27 -0.23 8.51
CA TYR A 73 10.01 0.41 8.11
C TYR A 73 8.85 -0.13 8.95
N ARG A 74 7.75 0.61 8.99
CA ARG A 74 6.50 0.21 9.64
C ARG A 74 5.58 -0.40 8.63
N ALA A 75 4.94 -1.50 9.01
CA ALA A 75 4.00 -2.22 8.17
C ALA A 75 2.64 -2.29 8.85
N PHE A 76 1.58 -2.14 8.06
CA PHE A 76 0.21 -2.08 8.56
C PHE A 76 -0.68 -3.04 7.79
N ARG A 77 -1.65 -3.63 8.49
CA ARG A 77 -2.67 -4.51 7.94
C ARG A 77 -4.05 -3.87 8.14
N ILE A 78 -4.36 -2.87 7.31
CA ILE A 78 -5.52 -1.98 7.50
C ILE A 78 -6.77 -2.54 6.83
N PRO A 79 -7.92 -2.65 7.51
CA PRO A 79 -9.16 -3.11 6.89
C PRO A 79 -9.57 -2.26 5.68
N ALA A 80 -10.14 -2.87 4.65
CA ALA A 80 -10.60 -2.15 3.45
C ALA A 80 -11.64 -1.06 3.79
N SER A 81 -12.51 -1.31 4.77
CA SER A 81 -13.51 -0.34 5.25
C SER A 81 -12.91 0.92 5.86
N ILE A 82 -11.68 0.83 6.39
CA ILE A 82 -10.95 1.98 6.94
C ILE A 82 -10.12 2.62 5.84
N ALA A 83 -9.34 1.84 5.08
CA ALA A 83 -8.51 2.37 3.99
C ALA A 83 -9.31 3.15 2.94
N ASN A 84 -10.54 2.71 2.62
CA ASN A 84 -11.41 3.39 1.66
C ASN A 84 -12.02 4.71 2.17
N GLN A 85 -11.84 5.06 3.45
CA GLN A 85 -12.28 6.36 3.97
C GLN A 85 -11.33 7.49 3.56
N TYR A 86 -10.11 7.15 3.17
CA TYR A 86 -9.08 8.09 2.75
C TYR A 86 -8.96 8.15 1.23
N GLU A 87 -8.47 9.28 0.74
CA GLU A 87 -8.24 9.45 -0.68
C GLU A 87 -7.09 8.56 -1.15
N LEU A 88 -7.38 7.70 -2.12
CA LEU A 88 -6.39 6.87 -2.78
C LEU A 88 -5.76 7.65 -3.93
N GLN A 89 -4.45 7.86 -3.82
CA GLN A 89 -3.64 8.41 -4.89
C GLN A 89 -2.97 7.31 -5.70
N TYR A 90 -2.78 7.61 -6.97
CA TYR A 90 -2.31 6.65 -7.96
C TYR A 90 -1.08 7.20 -8.68
N PRO A 91 0.04 7.42 -7.97
CA PRO A 91 1.23 7.98 -8.58
C PRO A 91 1.82 7.04 -9.63
N THR A 92 2.57 7.62 -10.57
CA THR A 92 3.47 6.84 -11.42
C THR A 92 4.81 6.75 -10.70
N LEU A 93 5.30 5.52 -10.52
CA LEU A 93 6.65 5.31 -10.02
C LEU A 93 7.64 5.47 -11.18
N TYR A 94 8.52 6.44 -11.07
CA TYR A 94 9.65 6.64 -11.95
C TYR A 94 10.93 6.15 -11.25
N ILE A 95 11.73 5.40 -11.99
CA ILE A 95 13.01 4.84 -11.52
C ILE A 95 14.08 5.39 -12.46
N ASP A 96 15.05 6.10 -11.91
CA ASP A 96 16.22 6.55 -12.66
C ASP A 96 17.46 6.35 -11.80
N ARG A 97 18.37 5.48 -12.25
CA ARG A 97 19.66 5.19 -11.59
C ARG A 97 19.54 4.89 -10.09
N GLY A 98 18.52 4.11 -9.71
CA GLY A 98 18.25 3.75 -8.31
C GLY A 98 17.53 4.83 -7.49
N VAL A 99 17.19 5.97 -8.09
CA VAL A 99 16.37 7.02 -7.46
C VAL A 99 14.90 6.78 -7.80
N PHE A 100 14.08 6.64 -6.76
CA PHE A 100 12.64 6.46 -6.88
C PHE A 100 11.92 7.79 -6.73
N LYS A 101 11.10 8.15 -7.71
CA LYS A 101 10.24 9.34 -7.65
C LYS A 101 8.79 8.94 -7.89
N LEU A 102 7.91 9.37 -6.99
CA LEU A 102 6.48 9.33 -7.22
C LEU A 102 6.07 10.62 -7.91
N ILE A 103 5.57 10.48 -9.14
CA ILE A 103 5.04 11.61 -9.89
C ILE A 103 3.51 11.60 -9.69
N PRO A 104 2.93 12.67 -9.11
CA PRO A 104 1.49 12.81 -9.00
C PRO A 104 0.85 12.86 -10.40
N PHE A 105 -0.38 12.36 -10.50
CA PHE A 105 -1.15 12.35 -11.74
C PHE A 105 -2.16 13.48 -11.74
#